data_AF-A0ABC8R3V0-F1
#
_entry.id   AF-A0ABC8R3V0-F1
#
_cell.length_a   1.000
_cell.length_b   1.000
_cell.length_c   1.000
_cell.angle_alpha   90.00
_cell.angle_beta   90.00
_cell.angle_gamma   90.00
#
_symmetry.space_group_name_H-M   'P 1'
#
loop_
_entity.id
_entity.type
_entity.pdbx_description
1 polymer ?
#
loop_
_entity_poly.entity_id
_entity_poly.type
_entity_poly.pdbx_seq_one_letter_code
_entity_poly.pdbx_strand_id
1 'polypeptide(L)'
;MISSEGEDENPKNEEKICSQVLGYRSEYIRGRGSGPKPNSSSSKQYYRAELEAANRRANELAEQLNSHQLKMNKMRDEFRTSPKATNDLVQAMMEQLHNEGLISPLSW
;
A
#
# COMPACT_ATOMS: atom_id res chain seq x y z
N MET A 1 63.66 -13.12 -51.06
CA MET A 1 62.95 -12.05 -50.32
C MET A 1 61.51 -12.47 -50.27
N ILE A 2 61.03 -12.91 -49.10
CA ILE A 2 59.62 -13.27 -48.90
C ILE A 2 58.94 -12.02 -48.35
N SER A 3 58.05 -11.44 -49.15
CA SER A 3 57.14 -10.39 -48.72
C SER A 3 56.07 -11.05 -47.85
N SER A 4 56.02 -10.67 -46.57
CA SER A 4 54.88 -10.97 -45.71
C SER A 4 53.92 -9.80 -45.80
N GLU A 5 52.91 -9.93 -46.65
CA GLU A 5 51.75 -9.05 -46.64
C GLU A 5 50.94 -9.36 -45.38
N GLY A 6 50.73 -8.31 -44.57
CA GLY A 6 49.79 -8.34 -43.47
C GLY A 6 48.38 -8.38 -44.03
N GLU A 7 47.63 -9.41 -43.67
CA GLU A 7 46.19 -9.47 -43.86
C GLU A 7 45.54 -9.17 -42.51
N ASP A 8 44.85 -8.03 -42.49
CA ASP A 8 44.08 -7.48 -41.38
C ASP A 8 43.24 -8.54 -40.67
N GLU A 9 43.49 -8.68 -39.37
CA GLU A 9 42.70 -9.46 -38.43
C GLU A 9 41.32 -8.80 -38.24
N ASN A 10 40.41 -9.04 -39.18
CA ASN A 10 38.99 -8.80 -38.95
C ASN A 10 38.57 -9.74 -37.79
N PRO A 11 38.11 -9.22 -36.64
CA PRO A 11 37.70 -10.07 -35.53
C PRO A 11 36.61 -10.99 -36.05
N LYS A 12 36.93 -12.28 -36.19
CA LYS A 12 36.03 -13.30 -36.72
C LYS A 12 34.71 -13.14 -35.97
N ASN A 13 33.66 -12.74 -36.69
CA ASN A 13 32.29 -12.60 -36.17
C ASN A 13 32.03 -13.75 -35.19
N GLU A 14 31.71 -13.43 -33.93
CA GLU A 14 31.59 -14.38 -32.83
C GLU A 14 30.71 -15.59 -33.20
N GLU A 15 29.72 -15.35 -34.05
CA GLU A 15 28.81 -16.38 -34.57
C GLU A 15 29.53 -17.43 -35.42
N LYS A 16 30.54 -17.03 -36.21
CA LYS A 16 31.41 -17.94 -36.95
C LYS A 16 32.33 -18.72 -36.02
N ILE A 17 32.86 -18.09 -34.96
CA ILE A 17 33.71 -18.76 -33.98
C ILE A 17 32.90 -19.83 -33.22
N CYS A 18 31.74 -19.45 -32.71
CA CYS A 18 30.84 -20.34 -31.98
C CYS A 18 30.43 -21.54 -32.84
N SER A 19 30.12 -21.32 -34.12
CA SER A 19 29.76 -22.41 -35.04
C SER A 19 30.92 -23.36 -35.32
N GLN A 20 32.16 -22.87 -35.30
CA GLN A 20 33.36 -23.67 -35.54
C GLN A 20 33.79 -24.48 -34.31
N VAL A 21 33.59 -23.94 -33.10
CA VAL A 21 33.97 -24.60 -31.83
C VAL A 21 32.87 -25.51 -31.29
N LEU A 22 31.63 -25.05 -31.30
CA LEU A 22 30.47 -25.74 -30.70
C LEU A 22 29.62 -26.49 -31.73
N GLY A 23 29.95 -26.35 -33.02
CA GLY A 23 29.15 -26.86 -34.13
C GLY A 23 27.95 -25.96 -34.47
N TYR A 24 27.30 -26.24 -35.59
CA TYR A 24 26.10 -25.51 -35.99
C TYR A 24 24.92 -25.84 -35.07
N ARG A 25 24.25 -24.81 -34.57
CA ARG A 25 23.02 -24.96 -33.79
C ARG A 25 21.95 -25.65 -34.65
N SER A 26 21.60 -26.88 -34.27
CA SER A 26 20.56 -27.65 -34.97
C SER A 26 19.23 -26.90 -34.95
N GLU A 27 18.64 -26.68 -36.13
CA GLU A 27 17.31 -26.09 -36.26
C GLU A 27 16.19 -27.01 -35.73
N TYR A 28 16.50 -28.26 -35.39
CA TYR A 28 15.55 -29.26 -34.87
C TYR A 28 14.83 -28.82 -33.58
N ILE A 29 15.39 -27.84 -32.86
CA ILE A 29 14.85 -27.31 -31.60
C ILE A 29 13.95 -26.08 -31.83
N ARG A 30 13.70 -25.66 -33.09
CA ARG A 30 12.73 -24.60 -33.37
C ARG A 30 11.32 -25.14 -33.16
N GLY A 31 10.69 -24.74 -32.05
CA GLY A 31 9.27 -25.00 -31.79
C GLY A 31 8.96 -26.26 -30.95
N ARG A 32 9.97 -27.03 -30.51
CA ARG A 32 9.78 -28.10 -29.53
C ARG A 32 9.93 -27.56 -28.12
N GLY A 33 8.81 -27.18 -27.49
CA GLY A 33 8.76 -26.68 -26.12
C GLY A 33 7.56 -25.78 -25.82
N SER A 34 6.93 -25.21 -26.85
CA SER A 34 5.66 -24.49 -26.68
C SER A 34 4.51 -25.47 -26.81
N GLY A 35 4.12 -26.07 -25.69
CA GLY A 35 2.78 -26.67 -25.57
C GLY A 35 1.70 -25.64 -25.96
N PRO A 36 0.46 -26.08 -26.21
CA PRO A 36 -0.63 -25.17 -26.55
C PRO A 36 -0.68 -24.00 -25.57
N LYS A 37 -0.64 -22.77 -26.12
CA LYS A 37 -0.64 -21.55 -25.32
C LYS A 37 -1.87 -21.58 -24.41
N PRO A 38 -1.72 -21.46 -23.08
CA PRO A 38 -2.86 -21.54 -22.18
C PRO A 38 -3.87 -20.45 -22.57
N ASN A 39 -5.13 -20.86 -22.61
CA ASN A 39 -6.25 -19.98 -22.94
C ASN A 39 -6.38 -18.89 -21.86
N SER A 40 -5.80 -17.71 -22.13
CA SER A 40 -5.77 -16.52 -21.24
C SER A 40 -7.17 -16.01 -20.79
N SER A 41 -8.26 -16.64 -21.20
CA SER A 41 -9.61 -16.10 -21.01
C SER A 41 -10.18 -16.36 -19.62
N SER A 42 -9.97 -17.56 -19.05
CA SER A 42 -10.66 -17.95 -17.80
C SER A 42 -10.05 -17.28 -16.56
N SER A 43 -8.72 -17.28 -16.42
CA SER A 43 -8.05 -16.75 -15.21
C SER A 43 -8.23 -15.24 -15.00
N LYS A 44 -8.47 -14.47 -16.06
CA LYS A 44 -8.67 -13.01 -15.97
C LYS A 44 -10.06 -12.63 -15.44
N GLN A 45 -11.07 -13.47 -15.62
CA GLN A 45 -12.42 -13.18 -15.16
C GLN A 45 -12.57 -13.36 -13.65
N TYR A 46 -12.01 -14.46 -13.11
CA TYR A 46 -12.02 -14.71 -11.66
C TYR A 46 -11.22 -13.66 -10.88
N TYR A 47 -10.06 -13.26 -11.39
CA TYR A 47 -9.24 -12.21 -10.78
C TYR A 47 -9.98 -10.87 -10.66
N ARG A 48 -10.77 -10.50 -11.69
CA ARG A 48 -11.55 -9.25 -11.69
C ARG A 48 -12.69 -9.30 -10.68
N ALA A 49 -13.41 -10.42 -10.61
CA ALA A 49 -14.50 -10.58 -9.64
C ALA A 49 -13.98 -10.53 -8.20
N GLU A 50 -12.82 -11.14 -7.92
CA GLU A 50 -12.20 -11.10 -6.60
C GLU A 50 -11.73 -9.68 -6.22
N LEU A 51 -11.15 -8.95 -7.18
CA LEU A 51 -10.75 -7.56 -6.97
C LEU A 51 -11.93 -6.63 -6.69
N GLU A 52 -13.04 -6.79 -7.42
CA GLU A 52 -14.27 -6.04 -7.17
C GLU A 52 -14.87 -6.36 -5.79
N ALA A 53 -14.88 -7.64 -5.40
CA ALA A 53 -15.36 -8.06 -4.08
C ALA A 53 -14.46 -7.54 -2.94
N ALA A 54 -13.15 -7.45 -3.15
CA ALA A 54 -12.22 -6.87 -2.18
C ALA A 54 -12.45 -5.36 -2.02
N ASN A 55 -12.64 -4.64 -3.14
CA ASN A 55 -12.92 -3.20 -3.11
C ASN A 55 -14.24 -2.86 -2.41
N ARG A 56 -15.30 -3.65 -2.63
CA ARG A 56 -16.58 -3.48 -1.91
C ARG A 56 -16.41 -3.63 -0.41
N ARG A 57 -15.72 -4.69 0.04
CA ARG A 57 -15.43 -4.93 1.46
C ARG A 57 -14.60 -3.80 2.08
N ALA A 58 -13.63 -3.26 1.35
CA ALA A 58 -12.82 -2.13 1.83
C ALA A 58 -13.67 -0.86 2.05
N ASN A 59 -14.57 -0.55 1.11
CA ASN A 59 -15.47 0.61 1.23
C ASN A 59 -16.46 0.45 2.39
N GLU A 60 -17.08 -0.72 2.52
CA GLU A 60 -18.00 -1.01 3.63
C GLU A 60 -17.30 -0.87 4.99
N LEU A 61 -16.06 -1.34 5.10
CA LEU A 61 -15.28 -1.22 6.34
C LEU A 61 -14.93 0.24 6.64
N ALA A 62 -14.60 1.04 5.60
CA ALA A 62 -14.31 2.46 5.77
C ALA A 62 -15.55 3.24 6.24
N GLU A 63 -16.73 2.94 5.72
CA GLU A 63 -18.00 3.53 6.16
C GLU A 63 -18.33 3.15 7.61
N GLN A 64 -18.13 1.88 7.98
CA GLN A 64 -18.33 1.42 9.36
C GLN A 64 -17.37 2.12 10.34
N LEU A 65 -16.10 2.27 9.96
CA LEU A 65 -15.10 2.95 10.77
C LEU A 65 -15.47 4.42 11.00
N ASN A 66 -15.87 5.13 9.94
CA ASN A 66 -16.35 6.51 10.05
C ASN A 66 -17.58 6.63 10.96
N SER A 67 -18.55 5.73 10.82
CA SER A 67 -19.74 5.71 11.67
C SER A 67 -19.39 5.46 13.14
N HIS A 68 -18.51 4.50 13.42
CA HIS A 68 -18.03 4.22 14.77
C HIS A 68 -17.26 5.40 15.37
N GLN A 69 -16.42 6.06 14.57
CA GLN A 69 -15.65 7.21 15.01
C GLN A 69 -16.54 8.41 15.32
N LEU A 70 -17.60 8.64 14.54
CA LEU A 70 -18.61 9.66 14.84
C LEU A 70 -19.32 9.37 16.16
N LYS A 71 -19.75 8.13 16.40
CA LYS A 71 -20.36 7.71 17.67
C LYS A 71 -19.43 7.92 18.86
N MET A 72 -18.15 7.57 18.71
CA MET A 72 -17.13 7.77 19.74
C MET A 72 -16.89 9.24 20.03
N ASN A 73 -16.85 10.09 19.00
CA ASN A 73 -16.71 11.53 19.19
C ASN A 73 -17.94 12.10 19.92
N LYS A 74 -19.15 11.69 19.52
CA LYS A 74 -20.38 12.12 20.21
C LYS A 74 -20.38 11.72 21.69
N MET A 75 -20.07 10.45 21.99
CA MET A 75 -19.96 9.98 23.38
C MET A 75 -18.87 10.74 24.14
N ARG A 76 -17.70 10.96 23.51
CA ARG A 76 -16.62 11.76 24.12
C ARG A 76 -17.09 13.17 24.44
N ASP A 77 -17.83 13.82 23.55
CA ASP A 77 -18.32 15.19 23.78
C ASP A 77 -19.35 15.23 24.91
N GLU A 78 -20.26 14.24 25.00
CA GLU A 78 -21.19 14.08 26.13
C GLU A 78 -20.44 13.87 27.46
N PHE A 79 -19.39 13.05 27.46
CA PHE A 79 -18.51 12.87 28.61
C PHE A 79 -17.63 14.08 28.93
N ARG A 80 -17.41 14.99 27.99
CA ARG A 80 -16.61 16.20 28.19
C ARG A 80 -17.44 17.35 28.74
N THR A 81 -18.71 17.44 28.36
CA THR A 81 -19.64 18.44 28.87
C THR A 81 -20.10 18.12 30.29
N SER A 82 -20.27 16.86 30.65
CA SER A 82 -20.71 16.45 32.01
C SER A 82 -19.79 16.92 33.16
N PRO A 83 -18.46 16.67 33.17
CA PRO A 83 -17.56 17.12 34.23
C PRO A 83 -17.19 18.60 34.11
N LYS A 84 -17.27 19.22 32.92
CA LYS A 84 -17.10 20.68 32.80
C LYS A 84 -18.29 21.41 33.41
N ALA A 85 -19.52 20.99 33.12
CA ALA A 85 -20.71 21.61 33.68
C ALA A 85 -20.76 21.52 35.21
N THR A 86 -20.33 20.39 35.81
CA THR A 86 -20.24 20.28 37.27
C THR A 86 -19.09 21.10 37.84
N ASN A 87 -17.92 21.15 37.19
CA ASN A 87 -16.82 22.00 37.63
C ASN A 87 -17.17 23.48 37.51
N ASP A 88 -17.80 23.91 36.42
CA ASP A 88 -18.24 25.30 36.19
C ASP A 88 -19.32 25.69 37.23
N LEU A 89 -20.26 24.79 37.54
CA LEU A 89 -21.26 25.01 38.58
C LEU A 89 -20.62 25.10 39.97
N VAL A 90 -19.71 24.19 40.30
CA VAL A 90 -18.97 24.20 41.58
C VAL A 90 -18.13 25.46 41.69
N GLN A 91 -17.50 25.91 40.60
CA GLN A 91 -16.72 27.14 40.55
C GLN A 91 -17.59 28.38 40.73
N ALA A 92 -18.74 28.45 40.06
CA ALA A 92 -19.71 29.53 40.24
C ALA A 92 -20.29 29.56 41.68
N MET A 93 -20.59 28.40 42.26
CA MET A 93 -21.04 28.30 43.65
C MET A 93 -19.95 28.73 44.64
N MET A 94 -18.69 28.36 44.40
CA MET A 94 -17.56 28.83 45.22
C MET A 94 -17.39 30.35 45.13
N GLU A 95 -17.57 30.93 43.94
CA GLU A 95 -17.49 32.38 43.73
C GLU A 95 -18.64 33.13 44.44
N GLN A 96 -19.87 32.59 44.42
CA GLN A 96 -20.99 33.13 45.19
C GLN A 96 -20.71 33.12 46.69
N LEU A 97 -20.26 31.99 47.24
CA LEU A 97 -19.96 31.85 48.66
C LEU A 97 -18.79 32.75 49.09
N HIS A 98 -17.84 33.03 48.19
CA HIS A 98 -16.79 34.01 48.43
C HIS A 98 -17.34 35.45 48.49
N ASN A 99 -18.21 35.83 47.53
CA ASN A 99 -18.84 37.15 47.49
C ASN A 99 -19.74 37.42 48.71
N GLU A 100 -20.33 36.37 49.29
CA GLU A 100 -21.10 36.43 50.54
C GLU A 100 -20.22 36.42 51.79
N GLY A 101 -18.89 36.31 51.66
CA GLY A 101 -17.94 36.32 52.77
C GLY A 101 -17.91 35.03 53.59
N LEU A 102 -18.50 33.94 53.08
CA LEU A 102 -18.63 32.66 53.78
C LEU A 102 -17.38 31.78 53.66
N ILE A 103 -16.50 32.08 52.70
CA ILE A 103 -15.27 31.30 52.44
C ILE A 103 -14.12 32.23 52.00
N SER A 104 -12.92 31.98 52.53
CA SER A 104 -11.68 32.66 52.11
C SER A 104 -11.16 32.09 50.79
N PRO A 105 -10.47 32.92 49.97
CA PRO A 105 -9.95 32.45 48.69
C PRO A 105 -8.86 31.40 48.94
N LEU A 106 -8.95 30.24 48.28
CA LEU A 106 -7.87 29.26 48.29
C LEU A 106 -6.69 29.85 47.51
N SER A 107 -5.71 30.42 48.24
CA SER A 107 -4.39 30.71 47.71
C SER A 107 -3.66 29.38 47.49
N TRP A 108 -3.30 29.09 46.23
CA TRP A 108 -2.33 28.06 45.89
C TRP A 108 -0.92 28.65 45.86
#